data_AF-A0A445E4P9-F1
#
_entry.id   AF-A0A445E4P9-F1
#
_cell.length_a   1.000
_cell.length_b   1.000
_cell.length_c   1.000
_cell.angle_alpha   90.00
_cell.angle_beta   90.00
_cell.angle_gamma   90.00
#
_symmetry.space_group_name_H-M   'P 1'
#
loop_
_entity.id
_entity.type
_entity.pdbx_description
1 polymer ?
#
loop_
_entity_poly.entity_id
_entity_poly.type
_entity_poly.pdbx_seq_one_letter_code
_entity_poly.pdbx_strand_id
1 'polypeptide(L)'
;MAALLGHILKTQKHSSFIRSVTRRTIDTSFFSSLHEPTFKITPLSQVRLLGSCTEGVCGFDEMVTGKERKYYMLGGKGGVGKTSCAASLAVRFANHGHPTMVVSTDPAHSLSDSFAQDLTGGRLVPVEGVESPLYALEINPEKSMEEFRAASQKLGDGMGVKSLMQSMGLGMIADQLGDLKLEELLSTPPPGTDEIVAISKVMQFLESQEYNMFSRIVFDTAPTGHTLRLLSLPDFMDGSVGKLMKLKKKMGSAFKSLLGKEPQNDGPDKLEKLKERVEKIRDLFQDSDTTEFIIVTIPTVMAISESSRLHASLKKEKISVKRLIVNQVLPPTSDCKFCSMRRKDQMRAIEMIHNDSELGGLRLCQAPLVDMEVRGVPALKYMGDKLWR
;
A
#
# COMPACT_ATOMS: atom_id res chain seq x y z
N MET A 1 55.05 -42.71 -17.26
CA MET A 1 54.87 -42.80 -15.79
C MET A 1 53.46 -42.27 -15.48
N ALA A 2 52.49 -42.94 -14.85
CA ALA A 2 52.07 -44.35 -14.70
C ALA A 2 50.70 -44.31 -13.95
N ALA A 3 49.67 -45.14 -14.16
CA ALA A 3 49.33 -46.22 -15.12
C ALA A 3 47.78 -46.22 -15.30
N LEU A 4 47.18 -46.59 -16.45
CA LEU A 4 46.65 -47.93 -16.85
C LEU A 4 45.78 -48.63 -15.76
N LEU A 5 44.60 -49.22 -16.00
CA LEU A 5 43.87 -49.60 -17.23
C LEU A 5 42.38 -50.01 -16.90
N GLY A 6 41.49 -50.17 -17.91
CA GLY A 6 40.15 -50.81 -17.79
C GLY A 6 38.94 -49.87 -17.96
N HIS A 7 38.28 -49.62 -19.10
CA HIS A 7 37.73 -50.44 -20.21
C HIS A 7 36.39 -51.17 -19.90
N ILE A 8 35.43 -51.13 -20.85
CA ILE A 8 34.41 -52.15 -21.25
C ILE A 8 32.89 -51.99 -20.85
N LEU A 9 32.03 -51.83 -21.91
CA LEU A 9 30.63 -52.34 -22.12
C LEU A 9 29.43 -51.76 -21.30
N LYS A 10 28.13 -51.81 -21.71
CA LYS A 10 27.42 -51.81 -23.04
C LYS A 10 25.88 -51.61 -22.85
N THR A 11 25.22 -50.89 -23.78
CA THR A 11 23.83 -51.07 -24.34
C THR A 11 22.60 -51.56 -23.53
N GLN A 12 21.49 -50.80 -23.71
CA GLN A 12 20.09 -51.22 -24.01
C GLN A 12 19.34 -52.33 -23.21
N LYS A 13 18.06 -52.08 -22.82
CA LYS A 13 16.83 -52.45 -23.59
C LYS A 13 15.50 -52.10 -22.88
N HIS A 14 14.41 -52.05 -23.65
CA HIS A 14 13.00 -51.93 -23.22
C HIS A 14 12.23 -53.26 -23.46
N SER A 15 10.94 -53.31 -23.07
CA SER A 15 9.94 -54.41 -23.25
C SER A 15 9.97 -55.49 -22.15
N SER A 16 8.88 -56.21 -21.79
CA SER A 16 7.42 -56.08 -22.06
C SER A 16 6.61 -57.14 -21.25
N PHE A 17 5.28 -57.22 -21.45
CA PHE A 17 4.36 -58.38 -21.21
C PHE A 17 3.61 -58.62 -19.87
N ILE A 18 2.35 -58.12 -19.83
CA ILE A 18 1.06 -58.83 -19.64
C ILE A 18 1.02 -60.22 -18.94
N ARG A 19 0.21 -60.35 -17.86
CA ARG A 19 -0.86 -61.37 -17.54
C ARG A 19 -1.12 -61.44 -16.02
N SER A 20 -2.31 -61.10 -15.48
CA SER A 20 -3.62 -61.80 -15.44
C SER A 20 -3.84 -62.83 -14.31
N VAL A 21 -4.69 -62.47 -13.34
CA VAL A 21 -5.70 -63.31 -12.63
C VAL A 21 -5.27 -64.62 -11.96
N THR A 22 -5.40 -64.72 -10.63
CA THR A 22 -6.33 -65.69 -9.94
C THR A 22 -6.44 -65.49 -8.42
N ARG A 23 -7.56 -65.97 -7.86
CA ARG A 23 -7.89 -66.00 -6.42
C ARG A 23 -7.00 -66.99 -5.65
N ARG A 24 -6.76 -66.73 -4.36
CA ARG A 24 -6.74 -67.78 -3.30
C ARG A 24 -7.11 -67.20 -1.94
N THR A 25 -8.11 -67.82 -1.31
CA THR A 25 -8.48 -67.66 0.10
C THR A 25 -7.53 -68.48 0.98
N ILE A 26 -7.01 -67.88 2.05
CA ILE A 26 -6.50 -68.59 3.23
C ILE A 26 -7.04 -67.86 4.46
N ASP A 27 -7.42 -68.64 5.46
CA ASP A 27 -8.20 -68.23 6.62
C ASP A 27 -7.35 -68.15 7.90
N THR A 28 -7.93 -67.61 8.96
CA THR A 28 -7.51 -67.73 10.38
C THR A 28 -6.18 -67.12 10.87
N SER A 29 -6.34 -66.06 11.67
CA SER A 29 -5.65 -65.76 12.96
C SER A 29 -4.12 -65.87 13.10
N PHE A 30 -3.46 -64.76 13.45
CA PHE A 30 -2.69 -64.56 14.71
C PHE A 30 -1.97 -63.17 14.69
N PHE A 31 -2.28 -62.27 15.65
CA PHE A 31 -1.48 -61.07 16.05
C PHE A 31 -1.17 -60.02 14.94
N SER A 32 -0.97 -58.71 15.18
CA SER A 32 -1.11 -57.85 16.36
C SER A 32 -1.12 -56.38 15.93
N SER A 33 -1.94 -55.54 16.58
CA SER A 33 -1.76 -54.09 16.79
C SER A 33 -0.81 -53.31 15.85
N LEU A 34 -1.35 -52.73 14.76
CA LEU A 34 -0.87 -51.46 14.22
C LEU A 34 -2.09 -50.59 13.86
N HIS A 35 -2.20 -49.44 14.52
CA HIS A 35 -3.33 -48.53 14.38
C HIS A 35 -2.93 -47.40 13.41
N GLU A 36 -3.42 -47.43 12.17
CA GLU A 36 -3.28 -46.28 11.27
C GLU A 36 -4.20 -45.15 11.74
N PRO A 37 -3.70 -43.90 11.89
CA PRO A 37 -4.55 -42.76 12.18
C PRO A 37 -5.23 -42.28 10.89
N THR A 38 -6.52 -42.59 10.73
CA THR A 38 -7.37 -42.00 9.68
C THR A 38 -7.50 -40.50 9.91
N PHE A 39 -6.78 -39.70 9.12
CA PHE A 39 -6.77 -38.24 9.23
C PHE A 39 -8.11 -37.67 8.73
N LYS A 40 -9.07 -37.49 9.64
CA LYS A 40 -10.33 -36.80 9.34
C LYS A 40 -10.07 -35.30 9.24
N ILE A 41 -10.14 -34.76 8.03
CA ILE A 41 -10.12 -33.32 7.80
C ILE A 41 -11.43 -32.73 8.31
N THR A 42 -11.40 -32.05 9.46
CA THR A 42 -12.50 -31.20 9.94
C THR A 42 -12.62 -29.98 9.03
N PRO A 43 -13.83 -29.56 8.62
CA PRO A 43 -14.00 -28.33 7.87
C PRO A 43 -13.60 -27.12 8.73
N LEU A 44 -12.95 -26.14 8.10
CA LEU A 44 -12.51 -24.90 8.75
C LEU A 44 -13.65 -24.23 9.52
N SER A 45 -13.36 -23.87 10.77
CA SER A 45 -14.30 -23.26 11.69
C SER A 45 -14.80 -21.91 11.17
N GLN A 46 -16.10 -21.82 10.92
CA GLN A 46 -16.78 -20.56 10.57
C GLN A 46 -16.57 -19.52 11.68
N VAL A 47 -16.13 -18.31 11.30
CA VAL A 47 -16.06 -17.16 12.21
C VAL A 47 -17.48 -16.83 12.70
N ARG A 48 -17.74 -17.06 13.99
CA ARG A 48 -19.07 -16.84 14.59
C ARG A 48 -19.18 -15.43 15.15
N LEU A 49 -20.13 -14.66 14.62
CA LEU A 49 -20.53 -13.38 15.20
C LEU A 49 -21.29 -13.62 16.52
N LEU A 50 -20.82 -13.05 17.62
CA LEU A 50 -21.57 -12.95 18.87
C LEU A 50 -22.07 -11.51 19.05
N GLY A 51 -23.39 -11.35 19.00
CA GLY A 51 -24.08 -10.07 19.27
C GLY A 51 -24.29 -9.18 18.04
N SER A 52 -25.53 -8.75 17.82
CA SER A 52 -25.90 -7.74 16.84
C SER A 52 -25.59 -6.33 17.35
N CYS A 53 -24.64 -5.64 16.73
CA CYS A 53 -24.47 -4.19 16.93
C CYS A 53 -25.58 -3.42 16.19
N THR A 54 -25.99 -2.28 16.73
CA THR A 54 -26.66 -1.24 15.96
C THR A 54 -25.62 -0.62 15.02
N GLU A 55 -25.61 -1.08 13.77
CA GLU A 55 -24.51 -0.85 12.84
C GLU A 55 -24.55 0.56 12.24
N GLY A 56 -23.44 1.28 12.39
CA GLY A 56 -23.14 2.43 11.54
C GLY A 56 -22.90 1.91 10.11
N VAL A 57 -23.88 2.10 9.25
CA VAL A 57 -23.83 1.70 7.83
C VAL A 57 -22.74 2.52 7.15
N CYS A 58 -21.74 1.85 6.58
CA CYS A 58 -20.69 2.52 5.82
C CYS A 58 -21.22 3.06 4.48
N GLY A 59 -22.32 2.51 3.98
CA GLY A 59 -22.97 2.89 2.73
C GLY A 59 -22.08 2.55 1.54
N PHE A 60 -21.65 1.30 1.49
CA PHE A 60 -20.83 0.75 0.42
C PHE A 60 -21.52 0.85 -0.95
N ASP A 61 -22.85 0.86 -1.00
CA ASP A 61 -23.67 1.04 -2.22
C ASP A 61 -23.30 2.32 -3.01
N GLU A 62 -22.98 3.42 -2.31
CA GLU A 62 -22.49 4.66 -2.94
C GLU A 62 -21.13 4.46 -3.61
N MET A 63 -20.28 3.62 -3.03
CA MET A 63 -18.91 3.38 -3.49
C MET A 63 -18.89 2.46 -4.73
N VAL A 64 -19.87 1.56 -4.87
CA VAL A 64 -20.06 0.73 -6.09
C VAL A 64 -20.91 1.41 -7.17
N THR A 65 -21.51 2.57 -6.89
CA THR A 65 -22.30 3.29 -7.89
C THR A 65 -21.43 3.78 -9.06
N GLY A 66 -21.87 3.46 -10.29
CA GLY A 66 -21.22 3.91 -11.53
C GLY A 66 -19.93 3.15 -11.90
N LYS A 67 -19.61 3.18 -13.19
CA LYS A 67 -18.42 2.51 -13.77
C LYS A 67 -17.17 3.40 -13.87
N GLU A 68 -17.30 4.68 -13.54
CA GLU A 68 -16.17 5.60 -13.54
C GLU A 68 -15.10 5.18 -12.54
N ARG A 69 -13.84 5.57 -12.82
CA ARG A 69 -12.71 5.29 -11.97
C ARG A 69 -12.82 6.11 -10.67
N LYS A 70 -12.82 5.43 -9.53
CA LYS A 70 -12.81 6.04 -8.19
C LYS A 70 -11.59 5.58 -7.38
N TYR A 71 -11.07 6.48 -6.56
CA TYR A 71 -9.86 6.30 -5.75
C TYR A 71 -10.21 6.39 -4.26
N TYR A 72 -9.78 5.41 -3.48
CA TYR A 72 -10.04 5.31 -2.05
C TYR A 72 -8.72 5.25 -1.28
N MET A 73 -8.49 6.20 -0.39
CA MET A 73 -7.24 6.30 0.35
C MET A 73 -7.49 6.02 1.83
N LEU A 74 -6.92 4.94 2.35
CA LEU A 74 -7.05 4.59 3.76
C LEU A 74 -5.81 5.06 4.52
N GLY A 75 -6.04 5.89 5.54
CA GLY A 75 -4.97 6.50 6.32
C GLY A 75 -5.33 6.68 7.80
N GLY A 76 -4.31 6.70 8.65
CA GLY A 76 -4.47 6.80 10.09
C GLY A 76 -3.14 6.60 10.82
N LYS A 77 -3.21 6.44 12.15
CA LYS A 77 -2.05 6.11 12.99
C LYS A 77 -1.50 4.72 12.64
N GLY A 78 -0.23 4.45 12.92
CA GLY A 78 0.31 3.07 12.90
C GLY A 78 -0.47 2.13 13.84
N GLY A 79 -0.60 0.86 13.46
CA GLY A 79 -1.22 -0.19 14.29
C GLY A 79 -2.75 -0.25 14.31
N VAL A 80 -3.47 0.66 13.65
CA VAL A 80 -4.95 0.69 13.65
C VAL A 80 -5.61 -0.29 12.67
N GLY A 81 -4.83 -1.08 11.92
CA GLY A 81 -5.33 -2.06 10.93
C GLY A 81 -5.74 -1.47 9.58
N LYS A 82 -5.06 -0.42 9.11
CA LYS A 82 -5.30 0.24 7.81
C LYS A 82 -5.27 -0.77 6.65
N THR A 83 -4.22 -1.58 6.58
CA THR A 83 -3.99 -2.57 5.53
C THR A 83 -5.12 -3.61 5.44
N SER A 84 -5.57 -4.15 6.58
CA SER A 84 -6.71 -5.07 6.61
C SER A 84 -8.01 -4.40 6.18
N CYS A 85 -8.24 -3.13 6.54
CA CYS A 85 -9.38 -2.35 6.05
C CYS A 85 -9.29 -2.11 4.52
N ALA A 86 -8.11 -1.80 4.01
CA ALA A 86 -7.88 -1.52 2.59
C ALA A 86 -8.00 -2.78 1.73
N ALA A 87 -7.38 -3.88 2.15
CA ALA A 87 -7.48 -5.18 1.51
C ALA A 87 -8.92 -5.73 1.56
N SER A 88 -9.65 -5.56 2.68
CA SER A 88 -11.06 -5.97 2.75
C SER A 88 -11.98 -5.12 1.87
N LEU A 89 -11.70 -3.81 1.72
CA LEU A 89 -12.40 -2.96 0.75
C LEU A 89 -12.16 -3.41 -0.68
N ALA A 90 -10.91 -3.71 -1.03
CA ALA A 90 -10.54 -4.16 -2.36
C ALA A 90 -11.17 -5.52 -2.72
N VAL A 91 -11.19 -6.47 -1.77
CA VAL A 91 -11.92 -7.74 -1.91
C VAL A 91 -13.43 -7.53 -2.02
N ARG A 92 -14.01 -6.58 -1.26
CA ARG A 92 -15.44 -6.25 -1.34
C ARG A 92 -15.80 -5.67 -2.71
N PHE A 93 -15.01 -4.74 -3.26
CA PHE A 93 -15.20 -4.21 -4.61
C PHE A 93 -15.10 -5.29 -5.70
N ALA A 94 -14.07 -6.13 -5.63
CA ALA A 94 -13.90 -7.23 -6.57
C ALA A 94 -15.10 -8.20 -6.54
N ASN A 95 -15.61 -8.52 -5.35
CA ASN A 95 -16.82 -9.34 -5.17
C ASN A 95 -18.14 -8.61 -5.47
N HIS A 96 -18.10 -7.35 -5.92
CA HIS A 96 -19.25 -6.63 -6.49
C HIS A 96 -19.04 -6.29 -7.97
N GLY A 97 -18.17 -7.04 -8.67
CA GLY A 97 -17.99 -6.92 -10.11
C GLY A 97 -17.06 -5.80 -10.56
N HIS A 98 -16.46 -5.02 -9.66
CA HIS A 98 -15.53 -3.95 -10.02
C HIS A 98 -14.10 -4.49 -10.22
N PRO A 99 -13.50 -4.34 -11.41
CA PRO A 99 -12.07 -4.56 -11.56
C PRO A 99 -11.32 -3.57 -10.68
N THR A 100 -10.49 -4.09 -9.79
CA THR A 100 -9.95 -3.35 -8.65
C THR A 100 -8.43 -3.49 -8.58
N MET A 101 -7.75 -2.40 -8.21
CA MET A 101 -6.33 -2.40 -7.87
C MET A 101 -6.16 -1.95 -6.42
N VAL A 102 -5.34 -2.66 -5.65
CA VAL A 102 -4.92 -2.23 -4.31
C VAL A 102 -3.42 -1.99 -4.28
N VAL A 103 -3.00 -0.86 -3.73
CA VAL A 103 -1.59 -0.49 -3.63
C VAL A 103 -1.24 -0.25 -2.17
N SER A 104 -0.16 -0.87 -1.69
CA SER A 104 0.49 -0.48 -0.45
C SER A 104 1.69 0.40 -0.72
N THR A 105 1.78 1.52 0.00
CA THR A 105 3.00 2.34 0.11
C THR A 105 3.67 2.14 1.48
N ASP A 106 3.24 1.16 2.28
CA ASP A 106 3.83 0.86 3.57
C ASP A 106 5.09 -0.03 3.38
N PRO A 107 6.29 0.39 3.83
CA PRO A 107 7.52 -0.38 3.67
C PRO A 107 7.50 -1.72 4.44
N ALA A 108 6.56 -1.94 5.36
CA ALA A 108 6.49 -3.13 6.22
C ALA A 108 5.91 -4.39 5.55
N HIS A 109 5.80 -4.45 4.22
CA HIS A 109 5.32 -5.61 3.44
C HIS A 109 3.96 -6.21 3.89
N SER A 110 3.11 -5.37 4.48
CA SER A 110 1.89 -5.81 5.17
C SER A 110 0.75 -6.26 4.23
N LEU A 111 0.82 -5.96 2.94
CA LEU A 111 -0.19 -6.36 1.96
C LEU A 111 -0.03 -7.84 1.61
N SER A 112 1.21 -8.31 1.44
CA SER A 112 1.55 -9.72 1.24
C SER A 112 1.02 -10.60 2.39
N ASP A 113 1.26 -10.19 3.64
CA ASP A 113 0.72 -10.83 4.84
C ASP A 113 -0.82 -10.84 4.87
N SER A 114 -1.45 -9.72 4.49
CA SER A 114 -2.91 -9.57 4.52
C SER A 114 -3.61 -10.46 3.50
N PHE A 115 -3.06 -10.62 2.29
CA PHE A 115 -3.59 -11.52 1.27
C PHE A 115 -3.14 -12.98 1.43
N ALA A 116 -2.15 -13.25 2.29
CA ALA A 116 -1.48 -14.55 2.41
C ALA A 116 -0.91 -15.05 1.07
N GLN A 117 -0.38 -14.12 0.27
CA GLN A 117 0.20 -14.33 -1.06
C GLN A 117 1.49 -13.51 -1.17
N ASP A 118 2.49 -13.99 -1.91
CA ASP A 118 3.71 -13.21 -2.17
C ASP A 118 3.41 -12.14 -3.23
N LEU A 119 3.33 -10.88 -2.79
CA LEU A 119 3.09 -9.71 -3.64
C LEU A 119 4.38 -8.89 -3.85
N THR A 120 5.53 -9.45 -3.47
CA THR A 120 6.82 -8.75 -3.54
C THR A 120 7.33 -8.60 -4.98
N GLY A 121 8.23 -7.65 -5.19
CA GLY A 121 8.86 -7.40 -6.50
C GLY A 121 8.33 -6.19 -7.27
N GLY A 122 7.43 -5.38 -6.68
CA GLY A 122 7.08 -4.05 -7.20
C GLY A 122 6.35 -4.06 -8.54
N ARG A 123 5.62 -5.15 -8.82
CA ARG A 123 4.75 -5.35 -9.99
C ARG A 123 3.32 -5.62 -9.53
N LEU A 124 2.36 -5.48 -10.44
CA LEU A 124 0.97 -5.87 -10.19
C LEU A 124 0.84 -7.40 -10.23
N VAL A 125 0.37 -7.98 -9.12
CA VAL A 125 0.14 -9.42 -8.96
C VAL A 125 -1.37 -9.66 -8.84
N PRO A 126 -1.97 -10.58 -9.61
CA PRO A 126 -3.39 -10.90 -9.48
C PRO A 126 -3.66 -11.64 -8.16
N VAL A 127 -4.73 -11.24 -7.46
CA VAL A 127 -5.19 -11.88 -6.23
C VAL A 127 -6.23 -12.95 -6.57
N GLU A 128 -5.93 -14.20 -6.23
CA GLU A 128 -6.85 -15.32 -6.46
C GLU A 128 -8.03 -15.35 -5.46
N GLY A 129 -9.16 -15.95 -5.86
CA GLY A 129 -10.30 -16.21 -4.96
C GLY A 129 -11.36 -15.11 -4.86
N VAL A 130 -11.37 -14.15 -5.81
CA VAL A 130 -12.39 -13.10 -5.95
C VAL A 130 -13.19 -13.23 -7.25
N GLU A 131 -14.35 -12.57 -7.32
CA GLU A 131 -15.32 -12.71 -8.43
C GLU A 131 -15.04 -11.79 -9.64
N SER A 132 -14.25 -10.72 -9.46
CA SER A 132 -13.79 -9.78 -10.51
C SER A 132 -12.29 -9.55 -10.35
N PRO A 133 -11.53 -9.19 -11.40
CA PRO A 133 -10.08 -9.04 -11.30
C PRO A 133 -9.64 -8.05 -10.21
N LEU A 134 -8.94 -8.56 -9.21
CA LEU A 134 -8.23 -7.79 -8.19
C LEU A 134 -6.73 -7.95 -8.41
N TYR A 135 -6.00 -6.84 -8.50
CA TYR A 135 -4.55 -6.85 -8.52
C TYR A 135 -4.01 -6.09 -7.32
N ALA A 136 -2.95 -6.61 -6.73
CA ALA A 136 -2.22 -5.97 -5.65
C ALA A 136 -0.83 -5.52 -6.12
N LEU A 137 -0.38 -4.37 -5.64
CA LEU A 137 0.95 -3.82 -5.86
C LEU A 137 1.55 -3.42 -4.51
N GLU A 138 2.65 -4.05 -4.13
CA GLU A 138 3.41 -3.67 -2.95
C GLU A 138 4.67 -2.91 -3.36
N ILE A 139 4.69 -1.61 -3.06
CA ILE A 139 5.79 -0.73 -3.43
C ILE A 139 6.81 -0.70 -2.30
N ASN A 140 7.93 -1.41 -2.48
CA ASN A 140 9.10 -1.21 -1.65
C ASN A 140 9.74 0.15 -2.02
N PRO A 141 9.81 1.13 -1.10
CA PRO A 141 10.26 2.48 -1.47
C PRO A 141 11.75 2.55 -1.76
N GLU A 142 12.58 1.82 -1.01
CA GLU A 142 14.03 1.76 -1.20
C GLU A 142 14.39 1.28 -2.60
N LYS A 143 13.84 0.12 -3.01
CA LYS A 143 14.01 -0.44 -4.37
C LYS A 143 13.43 0.48 -5.43
N SER A 144 12.29 1.12 -5.18
CA SER A 144 11.69 2.03 -6.16
C SER A 144 12.52 3.31 -6.34
N MET A 145 13.17 3.78 -5.27
CA MET A 145 14.12 4.90 -5.31
C MET A 145 15.45 4.49 -5.98
N GLU A 146 15.92 3.25 -5.80
CA GLU A 146 17.03 2.69 -6.59
C GLU A 146 16.68 2.57 -8.08
N GLU A 147 15.51 2.03 -8.43
CA GLU A 147 14.99 1.98 -9.81
C GLU A 147 14.89 3.37 -10.43
N PHE A 148 14.38 4.35 -9.68
CA PHE A 148 14.25 5.75 -10.09
C PHE A 148 15.62 6.40 -10.33
N ARG A 149 16.57 6.22 -9.41
CA ARG A 149 17.98 6.65 -9.56
C ARG A 149 18.67 5.96 -10.75
N ALA A 150 18.44 4.67 -10.96
CA ALA A 150 19.07 3.86 -12.00
C ALA A 150 18.48 4.12 -13.40
N ALA A 151 17.16 4.31 -13.52
CA ALA A 151 16.51 4.72 -14.77
C ALA A 151 17.06 6.08 -15.22
N SER A 152 17.22 7.00 -14.29
CA SER A 152 17.81 8.32 -14.51
C SER A 152 19.27 8.25 -14.92
N GLN A 153 20.09 7.41 -14.27
CA GLN A 153 21.46 7.15 -14.71
C GLN A 153 21.51 6.56 -16.14
N LYS A 154 20.57 5.67 -16.50
CA LYS A 154 20.53 5.00 -17.81
C LYS A 154 20.05 5.88 -18.96
N LEU A 155 19.17 6.87 -18.73
CA LEU A 155 18.77 7.82 -19.77
C LEU A 155 19.87 8.87 -20.10
N GLY A 156 21.04 8.83 -19.43
CA GLY A 156 21.95 9.97 -19.36
C GLY A 156 21.35 11.16 -18.58
N ASP A 157 20.16 10.94 -18.02
CA ASP A 157 19.27 11.93 -17.46
C ASP A 157 19.48 11.97 -15.96
N GLY A 158 20.70 12.37 -15.56
CA GLY A 158 21.11 12.37 -14.17
C GLY A 158 20.00 12.93 -13.28
N MET A 159 19.51 12.10 -12.35
CA MET A 159 18.48 12.42 -11.35
C MET A 159 18.77 11.72 -10.02
N GLY A 160 20.01 11.22 -9.87
CA GLY A 160 20.60 11.11 -8.54
C GLY A 160 20.73 12.51 -7.92
N VAL A 161 20.93 12.54 -6.61
CA VAL A 161 21.00 13.75 -5.76
C VAL A 161 21.90 14.85 -6.34
N LYS A 162 22.99 14.48 -7.01
CA LYS A 162 23.93 15.37 -7.71
C LYS A 162 23.26 16.25 -8.78
N SER A 163 22.18 15.78 -9.41
CA SER A 163 21.39 16.54 -10.38
C SER A 163 20.35 17.45 -9.74
N LEU A 164 19.70 17.03 -8.64
CA LEU A 164 18.89 17.94 -7.83
C LEU A 164 19.76 19.08 -7.28
N MET A 165 21.01 18.82 -6.89
CA MET A 165 22.00 19.87 -6.60
C MET A 165 22.28 20.76 -7.81
N GLN A 166 22.50 20.22 -9.00
CA GLN A 166 22.77 21.02 -10.21
C GLN A 166 21.56 21.86 -10.65
N SER A 167 20.34 21.34 -10.61
CA SER A 167 19.11 22.09 -10.91
C SER A 167 18.84 23.17 -9.85
N MET A 168 19.19 22.91 -8.59
CA MET A 168 19.22 23.90 -7.50
C MET A 168 20.44 24.85 -7.54
N GLY A 169 21.29 24.81 -8.58
CA GLY A 169 22.44 25.72 -8.71
C GLY A 169 23.58 25.49 -7.71
N LEU A 170 23.51 24.42 -6.91
CA LEU A 170 24.54 23.99 -5.96
C LEU A 170 25.65 23.16 -6.64
N GLY A 171 25.59 22.96 -7.97
CA GLY A 171 26.55 22.15 -8.72
C GLY A 171 28.02 22.55 -8.51
N MET A 172 28.33 23.85 -8.44
CA MET A 172 29.71 24.31 -8.15
C MET A 172 30.14 24.05 -6.70
N ILE A 173 29.20 23.90 -5.77
CA ILE A 173 29.48 23.55 -4.37
C ILE A 173 29.78 22.05 -4.27
N ALA A 174 29.15 21.20 -5.10
CA ALA A 174 29.48 19.78 -5.18
C ALA A 174 30.95 19.54 -5.57
N ASP A 175 31.44 20.24 -6.59
CA ASP A 175 32.80 20.05 -7.10
C ASP A 175 33.90 20.61 -6.16
N GLN A 176 33.56 21.56 -5.27
CA GLN A 176 34.50 22.08 -4.25
C GLN A 176 34.40 21.42 -2.87
N LEU A 177 33.30 20.74 -2.53
CA LEU A 177 33.12 20.04 -1.25
C LEU A 177 33.18 18.50 -1.35
N GLY A 178 33.74 17.97 -2.44
CA GLY A 178 33.81 16.51 -2.69
C GLY A 178 34.49 15.66 -1.62
N ASP A 179 35.25 16.25 -0.69
CA ASP A 179 35.88 15.56 0.46
C ASP A 179 35.06 15.60 1.77
N LEU A 180 33.95 16.34 1.81
CA LEU A 180 33.06 16.38 2.98
C LEU A 180 31.88 15.43 2.76
N LYS A 181 31.49 14.71 3.82
CA LYS A 181 30.32 13.81 3.87
C LYS A 181 28.95 14.50 3.71
N LEU A 182 28.93 15.67 3.10
CA LEU A 182 27.73 16.32 2.61
C LEU A 182 27.02 15.49 1.54
N GLU A 183 27.73 14.68 0.73
CA GLU A 183 27.06 13.72 -0.16
C GLU A 183 26.19 12.72 0.63
N GLU A 184 26.59 12.31 1.85
CA GLU A 184 25.81 11.40 2.72
C GLU A 184 24.60 12.11 3.34
N LEU A 185 24.80 13.34 3.86
CA LEU A 185 23.72 14.16 4.43
C LEU A 185 22.71 14.69 3.40
N LEU A 186 23.12 14.89 2.14
CA LEU A 186 22.25 15.38 1.07
C LEU A 186 21.71 14.25 0.18
N SER A 187 22.30 13.04 0.21
CA SER A 187 21.75 11.88 -0.48
C SER A 187 20.61 11.20 0.28
N THR A 188 20.47 11.51 1.56
CA THR A 188 19.22 11.34 2.31
C THR A 188 18.14 12.17 1.61
N PRO A 189 17.16 11.55 0.94
CA PRO A 189 16.23 12.30 0.11
C PRO A 189 15.22 13.07 0.99
N PRO A 190 14.64 14.18 0.49
CA PRO A 190 13.69 14.97 1.28
C PRO A 190 12.55 14.12 1.87
N PRO A 191 12.14 14.35 3.13
CA PRO A 191 11.05 13.59 3.73
C PRO A 191 9.75 13.75 2.92
N GLY A 192 9.20 12.64 2.43
CA GLY A 192 8.07 12.63 1.48
C GLY A 192 8.42 12.13 0.07
N THR A 193 9.70 11.91 -0.27
CA THR A 193 10.09 11.41 -1.61
C THR A 193 9.68 9.97 -1.88
N ASP A 194 9.69 9.14 -0.86
CA ASP A 194 9.35 7.72 -0.96
C ASP A 194 7.89 7.56 -1.39
N GLU A 195 7.02 8.39 -0.82
CA GLU A 195 5.62 8.53 -1.19
C GLU A 195 5.43 9.13 -2.60
N ILE A 196 6.24 10.12 -3.02
CA ILE A 196 6.23 10.67 -4.39
C ILE A 196 6.55 9.58 -5.41
N VAL A 197 7.63 8.82 -5.20
CA VAL A 197 8.06 7.75 -6.11
C VAL A 197 7.00 6.65 -6.17
N ALA A 198 6.44 6.27 -5.02
CA ALA A 198 5.36 5.30 -4.95
C ALA A 198 4.12 5.75 -5.75
N ILE A 199 3.57 6.94 -5.46
CA ILE A 199 2.36 7.43 -6.14
C ILE A 199 2.63 7.67 -7.63
N SER A 200 3.81 8.18 -8.01
CA SER A 200 4.19 8.35 -9.42
C SER A 200 4.24 7.01 -10.17
N LYS A 201 4.75 5.95 -9.54
CA LYS A 201 4.77 4.59 -10.11
C LYS A 201 3.34 4.04 -10.28
N VAL A 202 2.42 4.35 -9.36
CA VAL A 202 0.99 4.02 -9.52
C VAL A 202 0.35 4.78 -10.68
N MET A 203 0.59 6.10 -10.80
CA MET A 203 0.06 6.88 -11.92
C MET A 203 0.57 6.35 -13.27
N GLN A 204 1.85 5.97 -13.35
CA GLN A 204 2.42 5.35 -14.54
C GLN A 204 1.72 4.03 -14.91
N PHE A 205 1.35 3.20 -13.93
CA PHE A 205 0.54 2.01 -14.20
C PHE A 205 -0.87 2.39 -14.68
N LEU A 206 -1.53 3.37 -14.06
CA LEU A 206 -2.89 3.80 -14.38
C LEU A 206 -3.05 4.53 -15.73
N GLU A 207 -1.99 5.16 -16.22
CA GLU A 207 -1.88 5.75 -17.56
C GLU A 207 -1.59 4.70 -18.65
N SER A 208 -1.14 3.48 -18.27
CA SER A 208 -0.88 2.40 -19.20
C SER A 208 -2.19 1.80 -19.75
N GLN A 209 -2.21 1.44 -21.03
CA GLN A 209 -3.39 0.82 -21.64
C GLN A 209 -3.69 -0.58 -21.07
N GLU A 210 -2.68 -1.28 -20.56
CA GLU A 210 -2.80 -2.62 -19.95
C GLU A 210 -3.67 -2.59 -18.69
N TYR A 211 -3.51 -1.55 -17.85
CA TYR A 211 -4.21 -1.44 -16.55
C TYR A 211 -5.39 -0.46 -16.57
N ASN A 212 -5.79 0.03 -17.75
CA ASN A 212 -6.90 0.95 -17.88
C ASN A 212 -8.27 0.33 -17.46
N MET A 213 -8.34 -1.00 -17.36
CA MET A 213 -9.51 -1.75 -16.89
C MET A 213 -9.94 -1.46 -15.45
N PHE A 214 -9.06 -0.93 -14.59
CA PHE A 214 -9.39 -0.72 -13.18
C PHE A 214 -10.38 0.44 -12.95
N SER A 215 -11.50 0.10 -12.32
CA SER A 215 -12.59 1.04 -11.95
C SER A 215 -12.52 1.48 -10.49
N ARG A 216 -11.83 0.72 -9.63
CA ARG A 216 -11.66 1.02 -8.21
C ARG A 216 -10.19 0.88 -7.85
N ILE A 217 -9.60 1.94 -7.30
CA ILE A 217 -8.21 1.94 -6.84
C ILE A 217 -8.22 2.20 -5.34
N VAL A 218 -7.59 1.32 -4.57
CA VAL A 218 -7.49 1.43 -3.12
C VAL A 218 -6.02 1.64 -2.74
N PHE A 219 -5.71 2.70 -2.01
CA PHE A 219 -4.39 2.96 -1.46
C PHE A 219 -4.38 2.66 0.04
N ASP A 220 -3.55 1.71 0.47
CA ASP A 220 -3.11 1.60 1.85
C ASP A 220 -1.89 2.52 2.03
N THR A 221 -2.13 3.67 2.67
CA THR A 221 -1.10 4.70 2.84
C THR A 221 -0.20 4.42 4.04
N ALA A 222 1.06 4.82 3.96
CA ALA A 222 1.97 4.91 5.10
C ALA A 222 1.44 5.90 6.17
N PRO A 223 2.04 6.02 7.38
CA PRO A 223 1.57 6.93 8.43
C PRO A 223 1.35 8.36 7.93
N THR A 224 0.12 8.86 8.07
CA THR A 224 -0.44 9.97 7.26
C THR A 224 0.23 11.34 7.41
N GLY A 225 1.12 11.52 8.40
CA GLY A 225 1.91 12.73 8.55
C GLY A 225 2.92 12.98 7.42
N HIS A 226 3.28 11.95 6.64
CA HIS A 226 4.22 12.11 5.52
C HIS A 226 3.50 12.40 4.19
N THR A 227 2.42 11.67 3.86
CA THR A 227 1.63 11.87 2.64
C THR A 227 1.09 13.30 2.51
N LEU A 228 0.73 13.95 3.63
CA LEU A 228 0.30 15.36 3.63
C LEU A 228 1.44 16.34 3.29
N ARG A 229 2.69 16.04 3.64
CA ARG A 229 3.84 16.90 3.28
C ARG A 229 4.09 16.91 1.78
N LEU A 230 3.89 15.76 1.12
CA LEU A 230 3.94 15.65 -0.33
C LEU A 230 2.95 16.62 -1.02
N LEU A 231 1.72 16.74 -0.53
CA LEU A 231 0.72 17.63 -1.15
C LEU A 231 1.06 19.12 -1.03
N SER A 232 1.83 19.50 -0.01
CA SER A 232 2.42 20.84 0.14
C SER A 232 3.71 21.07 -0.67
N LEU A 233 4.24 20.04 -1.33
CA LEU A 233 5.51 20.09 -2.05
C LEU A 233 5.49 21.03 -3.29
N PRO A 234 4.42 21.12 -4.10
CA PRO A 234 4.35 22.09 -5.19
C PRO A 234 4.49 23.53 -4.69
N ASP A 235 3.79 23.88 -3.61
CA ASP A 235 3.82 25.23 -3.02
C ASP A 235 5.22 25.55 -2.45
N PHE A 236 5.87 24.55 -1.83
CA PHE A 236 7.26 24.66 -1.38
C PHE A 236 8.24 24.81 -2.55
N MET A 237 8.04 24.08 -3.65
CA MET A 237 8.85 24.17 -4.86
C MET A 237 8.68 25.55 -5.50
N ASP A 238 7.48 26.07 -5.69
CA ASP A 238 7.28 27.42 -6.25
C ASP A 238 7.88 28.51 -5.37
N GLY A 239 7.74 28.40 -4.05
CA GLY A 239 8.37 29.31 -3.11
C GLY A 239 9.91 29.26 -3.11
N SER A 240 10.51 28.08 -3.34
CA SER A 240 11.95 27.85 -3.24
C SER A 240 12.67 27.95 -4.59
N VAL A 241 12.20 27.20 -5.60
CA VAL A 241 12.66 27.25 -6.99
C VAL A 241 12.43 28.64 -7.56
N GLY A 242 11.30 29.30 -7.29
CA GLY A 242 11.06 30.68 -7.74
C GLY A 242 12.07 31.71 -7.17
N LYS A 243 12.49 31.55 -5.91
CA LYS A 243 13.57 32.37 -5.31
C LYS A 243 14.94 32.01 -5.90
N LEU A 244 15.19 30.73 -6.09
CA LEU A 244 16.45 30.20 -6.61
C LEU A 244 16.67 30.55 -8.08
N MET A 245 15.62 30.56 -8.90
CA MET A 245 15.62 31.08 -10.27
C MET A 245 15.84 32.60 -10.29
N LYS A 246 15.25 33.36 -9.36
CA LYS A 246 15.53 34.81 -9.23
C LYS A 246 16.98 35.06 -8.83
N LEU A 247 17.55 34.24 -7.94
CA LEU A 247 18.97 34.29 -7.56
C LEU A 247 19.88 33.88 -8.72
N LYS A 248 19.60 32.77 -9.42
CA LYS A 248 20.32 32.29 -10.61
C LYS A 248 20.24 33.28 -11.77
N LYS A 249 19.12 34.01 -11.95
CA LYS A 249 19.02 35.11 -12.93
C LYS A 249 19.94 36.28 -12.56
N LYS A 250 19.96 36.72 -11.29
CA LYS A 250 20.87 37.78 -10.80
C LYS A 250 22.35 37.38 -10.87
N MET A 251 22.69 36.16 -10.44
CA MET A 251 24.04 35.63 -10.54
C MET A 251 24.45 35.34 -11.98
N GLY A 252 23.52 34.89 -12.83
CA GLY A 252 23.74 34.63 -14.25
C GLY A 252 24.04 35.90 -15.04
N SER A 253 23.36 37.02 -14.75
CA SER A 253 23.73 38.32 -15.33
C SER A 253 25.14 38.77 -14.91
N ALA A 254 25.54 38.52 -13.66
CA ALA A 254 26.90 38.82 -13.20
C ALA A 254 27.95 37.88 -13.82
N PHE A 255 27.69 36.57 -13.87
CA PHE A 255 28.57 35.56 -14.48
C PHE A 255 28.73 35.76 -15.98
N LYS A 256 27.65 36.08 -16.71
CA LYS A 256 27.72 36.38 -18.16
C LYS A 256 28.62 37.59 -18.44
N SER A 257 28.60 38.59 -17.56
CA SER A 257 29.45 39.78 -17.65
C SER A 257 30.92 39.56 -17.27
N LEU A 258 31.26 38.42 -16.66
CA LEU A 258 32.58 38.20 -16.02
C LEU A 258 33.32 36.97 -16.59
N LEU A 259 32.59 35.93 -17.01
CA LEU A 259 33.12 34.66 -17.51
C LEU A 259 32.71 34.34 -18.97
N GLY A 260 31.86 35.14 -19.61
CA GLY A 260 31.54 35.05 -21.04
C GLY A 260 30.83 33.78 -21.54
N LYS A 261 30.50 32.83 -20.65
CA LYS A 261 29.74 31.61 -20.96
C LYS A 261 28.40 31.60 -20.21
N GLU A 262 27.35 31.17 -20.90
CA GLU A 262 26.09 30.83 -20.24
C GLU A 262 26.19 29.44 -19.59
N PRO A 263 25.65 29.25 -18.37
CA PRO A 263 25.54 27.92 -17.78
C PRO A 263 24.50 27.08 -18.55
N GLN A 264 24.83 25.82 -18.83
CA GLN A 264 23.96 24.87 -19.52
C GLN A 264 22.57 24.78 -18.87
N ASN A 265 21.56 24.55 -19.71
CA ASN A 265 20.16 24.86 -19.40
C ASN A 265 19.28 23.60 -19.28
N ASP A 266 19.85 22.44 -18.97
CA ASP A 266 19.14 21.13 -18.90
C ASP A 266 18.48 20.86 -17.53
N GLY A 267 18.81 21.65 -16.50
CA GLY A 267 18.24 21.55 -15.15
C GLY A 267 16.77 21.98 -14.98
N PRO A 268 16.25 23.06 -15.61
CA PRO A 268 14.86 23.50 -15.44
C PRO A 268 13.83 22.49 -15.96
N ASP A 269 13.95 22.00 -17.21
CA ASP A 269 12.97 21.12 -17.85
C ASP A 269 12.60 19.87 -17.02
N LYS A 270 13.55 19.30 -16.29
CA LYS A 270 13.33 18.08 -15.48
C LYS A 270 12.62 18.39 -14.16
N LEU A 271 12.94 19.53 -13.56
CA LEU A 271 12.31 20.01 -12.34
C LEU A 271 10.87 20.46 -12.62
N GLU A 272 10.64 21.02 -13.81
CA GLU A 272 9.31 21.37 -14.34
C GLU A 272 8.47 20.11 -14.60
N LYS A 273 9.01 19.08 -15.28
CA LYS A 273 8.34 17.76 -15.43
C LYS A 273 8.03 17.07 -14.10
N LEU A 274 8.89 17.20 -13.08
CA LEU A 274 8.60 16.68 -11.74
C LEU A 274 7.46 17.47 -11.09
N LYS A 275 7.49 18.82 -11.19
CA LYS A 275 6.43 19.68 -10.69
C LYS A 275 5.07 19.33 -11.33
N GLU A 276 4.99 19.25 -12.66
CA GLU A 276 3.78 18.87 -13.40
C GLU A 276 3.19 17.52 -12.92
N ARG A 277 4.04 16.54 -12.62
CA ARG A 277 3.61 15.24 -12.08
C ARG A 277 3.02 15.36 -10.68
N VAL A 278 3.64 16.14 -9.80
CA VAL A 278 3.14 16.34 -8.43
C VAL A 278 1.86 17.20 -8.44
N GLU A 279 1.74 18.17 -9.35
CA GLU A 279 0.49 18.92 -9.56
C GLU A 279 -0.65 18.02 -10.01
N LYS A 280 -0.45 17.17 -11.03
CA LYS A 280 -1.46 16.17 -11.44
C LYS A 280 -1.89 15.24 -10.29
N ILE A 281 -0.93 14.82 -9.45
CA ILE A 281 -1.22 14.02 -8.25
C ILE A 281 -2.05 14.84 -7.26
N ARG A 282 -1.71 16.11 -7.01
CA ARG A 282 -2.47 17.00 -6.12
C ARG A 282 -3.90 17.20 -6.60
N ASP A 283 -4.09 17.49 -7.89
CA ASP A 283 -5.40 17.70 -8.50
C ASP A 283 -6.28 16.46 -8.35
N LEU A 284 -5.72 15.27 -8.59
CA LEU A 284 -6.42 14.00 -8.39
C LEU A 284 -6.84 13.78 -6.92
N PHE A 285 -6.00 14.16 -5.96
CA PHE A 285 -6.30 14.03 -4.53
C PHE A 285 -7.35 15.06 -4.06
N GLN A 286 -7.48 16.20 -4.75
CA GLN A 286 -8.45 17.25 -4.45
C GLN A 286 -9.80 17.09 -5.19
N ASP A 287 -9.87 16.23 -6.21
CA ASP A 287 -11.11 15.87 -6.89
C ASP A 287 -12.04 15.08 -5.96
N SER A 288 -13.09 15.73 -5.45
CA SER A 288 -14.08 15.16 -4.54
C SER A 288 -15.07 14.17 -5.18
N ASP A 289 -15.11 14.14 -6.51
CA ASP A 289 -16.00 13.28 -7.28
C ASP A 289 -15.29 11.95 -7.61
N THR A 290 -13.99 11.97 -7.91
CA THR A 290 -13.21 10.74 -8.15
C THR A 290 -12.50 10.19 -6.92
N THR A 291 -12.09 11.03 -5.96
CA THR A 291 -11.24 10.61 -4.82
C THR A 291 -11.95 10.79 -3.47
N GLU A 292 -11.86 9.75 -2.63
CA GLU A 292 -12.35 9.75 -1.25
C GLU A 292 -11.25 9.26 -0.30
N PHE A 293 -10.92 10.06 0.71
CA PHE A 293 -10.06 9.67 1.81
C PHE A 293 -10.90 9.11 2.97
N ILE A 294 -10.46 8.00 3.55
CA ILE A 294 -11.12 7.28 4.63
C ILE A 294 -10.15 7.20 5.81
N ILE A 295 -10.52 7.80 6.93
CA ILE A 295 -9.69 7.76 8.14
C ILE A 295 -9.94 6.44 8.88
N VAL A 296 -8.87 5.73 9.24
CA VAL A 296 -8.92 4.53 10.10
C VAL A 296 -8.36 4.87 11.47
N THR A 297 -9.09 4.50 12.52
CA THR A 297 -8.73 4.73 13.92
C THR A 297 -9.16 3.56 14.80
N ILE A 298 -8.84 3.64 16.09
CA ILE A 298 -9.29 2.69 17.12
C ILE A 298 -9.99 3.47 18.24
N PRO A 299 -10.93 2.86 18.99
CA PRO A 299 -11.72 3.54 20.02
C PRO A 299 -10.90 3.82 21.29
N THR A 300 -9.95 4.74 21.17
CA THR A 300 -9.10 5.25 22.26
C THR A 300 -8.97 6.77 22.13
N VAL A 301 -8.96 7.47 23.26
CA VAL A 301 -8.92 8.96 23.29
C VAL A 301 -7.76 9.52 22.46
N MET A 302 -6.55 8.96 22.61
CA MET A 302 -5.37 9.43 21.88
C MET A 302 -5.50 9.26 20.36
N ALA A 303 -5.98 8.10 19.90
CA ALA A 303 -6.15 7.84 18.47
C ALA A 303 -7.23 8.75 17.85
N ILE A 304 -8.30 9.05 18.58
CA ILE A 304 -9.35 9.99 18.14
C ILE A 304 -8.79 11.41 18.02
N SER A 305 -8.06 11.90 19.03
CA SER A 305 -7.44 13.24 18.95
C SER A 305 -6.40 13.35 17.82
N GLU A 306 -5.72 12.25 17.47
CA GLU A 306 -4.86 12.19 16.29
C GLU A 306 -5.66 12.19 14.98
N SER A 307 -6.76 11.44 14.91
CA SER A 307 -7.68 11.42 13.77
C SER A 307 -8.34 12.78 13.51
N SER A 308 -8.73 13.51 14.56
CA SER A 308 -9.28 14.87 14.46
C SER A 308 -8.26 15.86 13.88
N ARG A 309 -7.00 15.82 14.35
CA ARG A 309 -5.90 16.62 13.76
C ARG A 309 -5.59 16.24 12.32
N LEU A 310 -5.69 14.95 11.97
CA LEU A 310 -5.53 14.46 10.61
C LEU A 310 -6.65 14.99 9.69
N HIS A 311 -7.91 14.91 10.11
CA HIS A 311 -9.05 15.46 9.37
C HIS A 311 -8.89 16.97 9.13
N ALA A 312 -8.57 17.73 10.18
CA ALA A 312 -8.31 19.16 10.08
C ALA A 312 -7.15 19.53 9.14
N SER A 313 -6.23 18.59 8.88
CA SER A 313 -5.12 18.77 7.92
C SER A 313 -5.54 18.41 6.49
N LEU A 314 -6.23 17.29 6.29
CA LEU A 314 -6.81 16.88 5.00
C LEU A 314 -7.77 17.95 4.46
N LYS A 315 -8.60 18.53 5.32
CA LYS A 315 -9.54 19.61 5.03
C LYS A 315 -8.86 20.91 4.59
N LYS A 316 -7.65 21.23 5.12
CA LYS A 316 -6.84 22.37 4.65
C LYS A 316 -6.28 22.12 3.25
N GLU A 317 -5.84 20.90 2.98
CA GLU A 317 -5.38 20.46 1.65
C GLU A 317 -6.54 20.16 0.67
N LYS A 318 -7.80 20.48 1.04
CA LYS A 318 -9.03 20.27 0.27
C LYS A 318 -9.32 18.82 -0.14
N ILE A 319 -8.79 17.85 0.60
CA ILE A 319 -9.06 16.42 0.35
C ILE A 319 -10.43 16.06 0.92
N SER A 320 -11.24 15.37 0.11
CA SER A 320 -12.57 14.90 0.53
C SER A 320 -12.45 13.74 1.52
N VAL A 321 -12.90 13.94 2.76
CA VAL A 321 -13.07 12.88 3.76
C VAL A 321 -14.56 12.69 4.02
N LYS A 322 -15.09 11.48 3.78
CA LYS A 322 -16.53 11.18 3.95
C LYS A 322 -16.79 10.14 5.04
N ARG A 323 -15.83 9.24 5.30
CA ARG A 323 -15.98 8.08 6.20
C ARG A 323 -14.86 8.01 7.24
N LEU A 324 -15.21 7.59 8.45
CA LEU A 324 -14.30 7.34 9.57
C LEU A 324 -14.53 5.91 10.09
N ILE A 325 -13.52 5.05 9.95
CA ILE A 325 -13.53 3.68 10.46
C ILE A 325 -12.96 3.66 11.87
N VAL A 326 -13.77 3.19 12.82
CA VAL A 326 -13.34 2.77 14.14
C VAL A 326 -13.17 1.25 14.10
N ASN A 327 -11.93 0.79 14.02
CA ASN A 327 -11.56 -0.62 14.02
C ASN A 327 -11.43 -1.17 15.46
N GLN A 328 -11.41 -2.49 15.61
CA GLN A 328 -11.19 -3.19 16.89
C GLN A 328 -12.27 -2.87 17.96
N VAL A 329 -13.52 -2.62 17.53
CA VAL A 329 -14.65 -2.42 18.45
C VAL A 329 -15.07 -3.75 19.07
N LEU A 330 -15.02 -3.85 20.39
CA LEU A 330 -15.46 -5.06 21.09
C LEU A 330 -16.93 -5.37 20.78
N PRO A 331 -17.34 -6.65 20.61
CA PRO A 331 -18.74 -7.02 20.41
C PRO A 331 -19.58 -6.88 21.71
N PRO A 332 -20.92 -6.82 21.63
CA PRO A 332 -21.81 -6.56 22.77
C PRO A 332 -22.09 -7.80 23.63
N THR A 333 -21.05 -8.57 23.97
CA THR A 333 -21.15 -9.79 24.80
C THR A 333 -19.86 -10.09 25.54
N SER A 334 -19.97 -10.35 26.85
CA SER A 334 -19.20 -11.37 27.59
C SER A 334 -19.47 -11.25 29.10
N ASP A 335 -19.51 -12.38 29.79
CA ASP A 335 -19.52 -12.45 31.27
C ASP A 335 -18.17 -12.03 31.90
N CYS A 336 -17.33 -11.30 31.15
CA CYS A 336 -16.01 -10.85 31.55
C CYS A 336 -16.05 -9.38 31.98
N LYS A 337 -15.76 -9.14 33.26
CA LYS A 337 -15.68 -7.80 33.86
C LYS A 337 -14.65 -6.89 33.15
N PHE A 338 -13.51 -7.44 32.72
CA PHE A 338 -12.49 -6.69 31.99
C PHE A 338 -12.98 -6.25 30.60
N CYS A 339 -13.56 -7.17 29.83
CA CYS A 339 -14.11 -6.87 28.51
C CYS A 339 -15.28 -5.86 28.59
N SER A 340 -16.14 -5.99 29.60
CA SER A 340 -17.22 -5.04 29.87
C SER A 340 -16.70 -3.64 30.20
N MET A 341 -15.65 -3.52 31.02
CA MET A 341 -15.01 -2.24 31.33
C MET A 341 -14.33 -1.64 30.08
N ARG A 342 -13.55 -2.44 29.34
CA ARG A 342 -12.92 -2.02 28.08
C ARG A 342 -13.95 -1.55 27.06
N ARG A 343 -15.07 -2.28 26.89
CA ARG A 343 -16.19 -1.86 26.04
C ARG A 343 -16.74 -0.50 26.49
N LYS A 344 -16.94 -0.28 27.80
CA LYS A 344 -17.40 1.01 28.33
C LYS A 344 -16.44 2.15 27.99
N ASP A 345 -15.13 1.92 28.10
CA ASP A 345 -14.12 2.90 27.70
C ASP A 345 -14.14 3.17 26.19
N GLN A 346 -14.30 2.12 25.36
CA GLN A 346 -14.48 2.25 23.91
C GLN A 346 -15.76 3.02 23.53
N MET A 347 -16.88 2.81 24.23
CA MET A 347 -18.12 3.53 23.97
C MET A 347 -17.98 5.02 24.30
N ARG A 348 -17.32 5.39 25.42
CA ARG A 348 -16.99 6.80 25.71
C ARG A 348 -16.09 7.40 24.63
N ALA A 349 -15.12 6.65 24.14
CA ALA A 349 -14.28 7.09 23.04
C ALA A 349 -15.11 7.34 21.76
N ILE A 350 -16.01 6.43 21.40
CA ILE A 350 -16.93 6.64 20.26
C ILE A 350 -17.89 7.81 20.48
N GLU A 351 -18.36 8.05 21.71
CA GLU A 351 -19.15 9.23 22.06
C GLU A 351 -18.34 10.54 21.89
N MET A 352 -17.04 10.54 22.19
CA MET A 352 -16.16 11.67 21.88
C MET A 352 -16.07 11.95 20.38
N ILE A 353 -16.12 10.95 19.50
CA ILE A 353 -16.12 11.14 18.04
C ILE A 353 -17.36 11.92 17.59
N HIS A 354 -18.55 11.57 18.11
CA HIS A 354 -19.80 12.26 17.76
C HIS A 354 -19.82 13.72 18.24
N ASN A 355 -19.12 14.02 19.33
CA ASN A 355 -18.99 15.36 19.90
C ASN A 355 -17.75 16.15 19.39
N ASP A 356 -16.89 15.55 18.58
CA ASP A 356 -15.69 16.20 18.03
C ASP A 356 -16.07 17.07 16.82
N SER A 357 -15.62 18.33 16.82
CA SER A 357 -15.97 19.33 15.80
C SER A 357 -15.47 19.01 14.38
N GLU A 358 -14.48 18.13 14.25
CA GLU A 358 -13.93 17.70 12.96
C GLU A 358 -14.48 16.33 12.55
N LEU A 359 -14.63 15.39 13.50
CA LEU A 359 -15.03 14.02 13.18
C LEU A 359 -16.54 13.76 13.22
N GLY A 360 -17.33 14.53 13.97
CA GLY A 360 -18.76 14.27 14.19
C GLY A 360 -19.63 14.39 12.92
N GLY A 361 -19.14 15.06 11.88
CA GLY A 361 -19.79 15.15 10.56
C GLY A 361 -19.47 13.99 9.60
N LEU A 362 -18.54 13.09 9.97
CA LEU A 362 -18.13 11.97 9.13
C LEU A 362 -19.04 10.75 9.34
N ARG A 363 -19.22 9.95 8.29
CA ARG A 363 -19.96 8.68 8.40
C ARG A 363 -19.13 7.67 9.21
N LEU A 364 -19.65 7.33 10.39
CA LEU A 364 -18.99 6.42 11.32
C LEU A 364 -19.18 4.95 10.92
N CYS A 365 -18.10 4.33 10.50
CA CYS A 365 -17.96 2.90 10.23
C CYS A 365 -17.40 2.18 11.47
N GLN A 366 -17.97 1.05 11.89
CA GLN A 366 -17.45 0.26 13.01
C GLN A 366 -17.05 -1.14 12.57
N ALA A 367 -15.75 -1.46 12.64
CA ALA A 367 -15.27 -2.82 12.41
C ALA A 367 -15.16 -3.57 13.76
N PRO A 368 -15.76 -4.76 13.89
CA PRO A 368 -15.68 -5.55 15.11
C PRO A 368 -14.25 -6.05 15.34
N LEU A 369 -13.84 -6.14 16.60
CA LEU A 369 -12.65 -6.89 16.99
C LEU A 369 -12.91 -8.39 16.73
N VAL A 370 -12.05 -8.98 15.90
CA VAL A 370 -12.00 -10.42 15.63
C VAL A 370 -10.98 -11.11 16.52
N ASP A 371 -11.17 -12.41 16.74
CA ASP A 371 -10.35 -13.29 17.57
C ASP A 371 -9.13 -13.88 16.84
N MET A 372 -9.07 -13.73 15.52
CA MET A 372 -7.97 -14.16 14.66
C MET A 372 -7.46 -13.02 13.78
N GLU A 373 -6.20 -13.08 13.36
CA GLU A 373 -5.66 -12.13 12.37
C GLU A 373 -6.39 -12.26 11.02
N VAL A 374 -6.73 -11.13 10.40
CA VAL A 374 -7.43 -11.10 9.11
C VAL A 374 -6.41 -11.32 7.99
N ARG A 375 -6.11 -12.59 7.70
CA ARG A 375 -5.22 -13.01 6.60
C ARG A 375 -5.95 -13.87 5.57
N GLY A 376 -5.64 -13.65 4.30
CA GLY A 376 -6.22 -14.39 3.18
C GLY A 376 -7.59 -13.86 2.75
N VAL A 377 -7.90 -14.04 1.47
CA VAL A 377 -9.15 -13.56 0.85
C VAL A 377 -10.44 -13.99 1.58
N PRO A 378 -10.58 -15.21 2.13
CA PRO A 378 -11.77 -15.57 2.91
C PRO A 378 -11.97 -14.72 4.17
N ALA A 379 -10.90 -14.41 4.91
CA ALA A 379 -10.98 -13.57 6.10
C ALA A 379 -11.22 -12.10 5.72
N LEU A 380 -10.58 -11.63 4.64
CA LEU A 380 -10.81 -10.29 4.09
C LEU A 380 -12.24 -10.11 3.57
N LYS A 381 -12.85 -11.14 2.96
CA LYS A 381 -14.26 -11.16 2.56
C LYS A 381 -15.17 -11.04 3.80
N TYR A 382 -14.94 -11.84 4.84
CA TYR A 382 -15.68 -11.72 6.10
C TYR A 382 -15.55 -10.34 6.74
N MET A 383 -14.33 -9.79 6.85
CA MET A 383 -14.11 -8.43 7.37
C MET A 383 -14.84 -7.39 6.51
N GLY A 384 -14.77 -7.54 5.19
CA GLY A 384 -15.42 -6.63 4.26
C GLY A 384 -16.94 -6.66 4.35
N ASP A 385 -17.54 -7.85 4.52
CA ASP A 385 -18.99 -8.02 4.72
C ASP A 385 -19.46 -7.48 6.09
N LYS A 386 -18.56 -7.40 7.08
CA LYS A 386 -18.87 -6.83 8.40
C LYS A 386 -18.69 -5.32 8.47
N LEU A 387 -17.67 -4.78 7.81
CA LEU A 387 -17.34 -3.37 7.78
C LEU A 387 -18.13 -2.63 6.69
N TRP A 388 -18.02 -3.05 5.43
CA TRP A 388 -18.55 -2.35 4.25
C TRP A 388 -19.98 -2.78 3.93
N ARG A 389 -20.88 -2.45 4.88
CA ARG A 389 -22.34 -2.51 4.72
C ARG A 389 -22.91 -1.16 4.32
#